data_AF-A0A2I1HVV8-F1
#
_entry.id   AF-A0A2I1HVV8-F1
#
_cell.length_a   1.000
_cell.length_b   1.000
_cell.length_c   1.000
_cell.angle_alpha   90.00
_cell.angle_beta   90.00
_cell.angle_gamma   90.00
#
_symmetry.space_group_name_H-M   'P 1'
#
loop_
_entity.id
_entity.type
_entity.pdbx_description
1 polymer ?
#
loop_
_entity_poly.entity_id
_entity_poly.type
_entity_poly.pdbx_seq_one_letter_code
_entity_poly.pdbx_strand_id
1 'polypeptide(L)'
;MEFPKYNGNIHPDEWIKDIQKFYYIWKTTYKEFLRIAISLVDPTIKLPTEIRDTDELCNALKEDISFTIFKNTNKRILQTLKYIPERKGGNTSNFISNFRKLCYNAEINNIEEQKNYLYKSLPMNNFFSSEFYKKMKNVNSVNELIKKFEDIIVDEENLITNDSVVALKHVATGKYLSSIKNLCYETESKSQL
;
A
#
# COMPACT_ATOMS: atom_id res chain seq x y z
N MET A 1 8.36 -28.66 12.04
CA MET A 1 8.27 -27.28 11.51
C MET A 1 8.74 -27.38 10.07
N GLU A 2 7.89 -27.03 9.11
CA GLU A 2 8.29 -27.03 7.69
C GLU A 2 8.96 -25.68 7.39
N PHE A 3 10.18 -25.70 6.88
CA PHE A 3 10.92 -24.47 6.58
C PHE A 3 10.47 -23.93 5.22
N PRO A 4 10.24 -22.61 5.11
CA PRO A 4 9.77 -22.02 3.85
C PRO A 4 10.84 -22.16 2.77
N LYS A 5 10.54 -22.96 1.74
CA LYS A 5 11.39 -23.08 0.55
C LYS A 5 11.30 -21.82 -0.30
N TYR A 6 12.39 -21.44 -0.96
CA TYR A 6 12.35 -20.39 -1.97
C TYR A 6 11.89 -20.96 -3.31
N ASN A 7 10.75 -20.49 -3.80
CA ASN A 7 10.18 -20.89 -5.09
C ASN A 7 9.94 -19.69 -6.03
N GLY A 8 10.56 -18.55 -5.75
CA GLY A 8 10.41 -17.33 -6.53
C GLY A 8 9.15 -16.49 -6.22
N ASN A 9 8.28 -16.90 -5.29
CA ASN A 9 7.05 -16.15 -4.95
C ASN A 9 7.20 -15.19 -3.74
N ILE A 10 8.42 -14.93 -3.31
CA ILE A 10 8.77 -14.02 -2.22
C ILE A 10 10.02 -13.24 -2.64
N HIS A 11 10.17 -12.02 -2.16
CA HIS A 11 11.36 -11.24 -2.44
C HIS A 11 12.61 -11.92 -1.83
N PRO A 12 13.72 -12.12 -2.57
CA PRO A 12 14.92 -12.79 -2.07
C PRO A 12 15.45 -12.22 -0.75
N ASP A 13 15.56 -10.89 -0.63
CA ASP A 13 16.01 -10.23 0.61
C ASP A 13 15.09 -10.52 1.82
N GLU A 14 13.79 -10.70 1.58
CA GLU A 14 12.85 -11.02 2.64
C GLU A 14 12.96 -12.48 3.06
N TRP A 15 13.03 -13.38 2.08
CA TRP A 15 13.20 -14.80 2.34
C TRP A 15 14.50 -15.10 3.07
N ILE A 16 15.62 -14.46 2.69
CA ILE A 16 16.90 -14.59 3.40
C ILE A 16 16.76 -14.11 4.84
N LYS A 17 16.12 -12.95 5.09
CA LYS A 17 15.88 -12.46 6.46
C LYS A 17 15.03 -13.40 7.27
N ASP A 18 14.01 -14.02 6.66
CA ASP A 18 13.18 -15.01 7.34
C ASP A 18 13.97 -16.26 7.68
N ILE A 19 14.82 -16.75 6.78
CA ILE A 19 15.69 -17.89 7.05
C ILE A 19 16.75 -17.57 8.11
N GLN A 20 17.30 -16.36 8.11
CA GLN A 20 18.25 -15.90 9.13
C GLN A 20 17.67 -15.95 10.55
N LYS A 21 16.35 -15.81 10.74
CA LYS A 21 15.74 -15.95 12.08
C LYS A 21 15.96 -17.35 12.65
N PHE A 22 16.07 -18.37 11.81
CA PHE A 22 16.30 -19.75 12.24
C PHE A 22 17.77 -20.03 12.59
N TYR A 23 18.70 -19.16 12.19
CA TYR A 23 20.12 -19.24 12.59
C TYR A 23 20.27 -19.37 14.11
N TYR A 24 19.53 -18.53 14.86
CA TYR A 24 19.55 -18.55 16.32
C TYR A 24 19.01 -19.85 16.93
N ILE A 25 18.09 -20.51 16.23
CA ILE A 25 17.49 -21.78 16.67
C ILE A 25 18.45 -22.94 16.37
N TRP A 26 19.13 -22.91 15.24
CA TRP A 26 19.99 -24.00 14.79
C TRP A 26 21.34 -24.04 15.50
N LYS A 27 21.81 -22.93 16.11
CA LYS A 27 23.14 -22.85 16.73
C LYS A 27 24.25 -23.32 15.78
N THR A 28 24.08 -23.07 14.49
CA THR A 28 25.00 -23.51 13.43
C THR A 28 26.03 -22.43 13.13
N THR A 29 27.09 -22.84 12.45
CA THR A 29 28.05 -21.89 11.87
C THR A 29 27.43 -21.17 10.67
N TYR A 30 27.94 -19.99 10.33
CA TYR A 30 27.53 -19.26 9.13
C TYR A 30 27.63 -20.10 7.83
N LYS A 31 28.68 -20.93 7.73
CA LYS A 31 28.90 -21.82 6.57
C LYS A 31 27.84 -22.91 6.47
N GLU A 32 27.42 -23.49 7.59
CA GLU A 32 26.34 -24.48 7.63
C GLU A 32 24.99 -23.83 7.33
N PHE A 33 24.74 -22.65 7.88
CA PHE A 33 23.56 -21.84 7.57
C PHE A 33 23.42 -21.60 6.06
N LEU A 34 24.50 -21.17 5.39
CA LEU A 34 24.48 -20.91 3.96
C LEU A 34 24.16 -22.19 3.16
N ARG A 35 24.74 -23.33 3.54
CA ARG A 35 24.44 -24.63 2.92
C ARG A 35 22.98 -25.02 3.10
N ILE A 36 22.41 -24.80 4.29
CA ILE A 36 21.00 -25.05 4.56
C ILE A 36 20.12 -24.13 3.70
N ALA A 37 20.42 -22.83 3.65
CA ALA A 37 19.68 -21.89 2.82
C ALA A 37 19.69 -22.32 1.34
N ILE A 38 20.85 -22.68 0.79
CA ILE A 38 20.97 -23.20 -0.58
C ILE A 38 20.10 -24.45 -0.78
N SER A 39 20.07 -25.39 0.19
CA SER A 39 19.24 -26.60 0.11
C SER A 39 17.73 -26.35 0.19
N LEU A 40 17.32 -25.16 0.65
CA LEU A 40 15.92 -24.74 0.75
C LEU A 40 15.44 -24.01 -0.53
N VAL A 41 16.31 -23.81 -1.50
CA VAL A 41 15.92 -23.29 -2.82
C VAL A 41 15.26 -24.41 -3.63
N ASP A 42 14.16 -24.08 -4.31
CA ASP A 42 13.46 -25.03 -5.16
C ASP A 42 14.40 -25.57 -6.26
N PRO A 43 14.48 -26.90 -6.46
CA PRO A 43 15.40 -27.50 -7.43
C PRO A 43 15.21 -27.04 -8.88
N THR A 44 14.06 -26.45 -9.22
CA THR A 44 13.81 -25.87 -10.55
C THR A 44 14.62 -24.59 -10.80
N ILE A 45 15.07 -23.92 -9.74
CA ILE A 45 15.86 -22.69 -9.78
C ILE A 45 17.34 -23.07 -9.80
N LYS A 46 18.02 -22.75 -10.91
CA LYS A 46 19.42 -23.10 -11.08
C LYS A 46 20.32 -22.05 -10.44
N LEU A 47 21.05 -22.47 -9.41
CA LEU A 47 22.05 -21.65 -8.75
C LEU A 47 23.44 -21.83 -9.39
N PRO A 48 24.31 -20.81 -9.33
CA PRO A 48 25.72 -20.96 -9.69
C PRO A 48 26.42 -21.99 -8.77
N THR A 49 27.54 -22.53 -9.27
CA THR A 49 28.30 -23.60 -8.58
C THR A 49 28.91 -23.13 -7.26
N GLU A 50 29.27 -21.85 -7.15
CA GLU A 50 29.89 -21.28 -5.97
C GLU A 50 29.07 -20.08 -5.48
N ILE A 51 28.67 -20.14 -4.21
CA ILE A 51 27.98 -19.08 -3.47
C ILE A 51 28.70 -18.96 -2.12
N ARG A 52 29.30 -17.81 -1.86
CA ARG A 52 30.20 -17.57 -0.72
C ARG A 52 29.49 -16.93 0.46
N ASP A 53 28.42 -16.20 0.21
CA ASP A 53 27.64 -15.50 1.21
C ASP A 53 26.16 -15.33 0.82
N THR A 54 25.39 -14.70 1.71
CA THR A 54 23.97 -14.43 1.49
C THR A 54 23.69 -13.39 0.41
N ASP A 55 24.63 -12.48 0.15
CA ASP A 55 24.45 -11.44 -0.86
C ASP A 55 24.59 -12.05 -2.26
N GLU A 56 25.58 -12.93 -2.45
CA GLU A 56 25.72 -13.75 -3.66
C GLU A 56 24.51 -14.67 -3.87
N LEU A 57 24.00 -15.29 -2.81
CA LEU A 57 22.76 -16.07 -2.89
C LEU A 57 21.58 -15.18 -3.32
N CYS A 58 21.43 -14.01 -2.69
CA CYS A 58 20.35 -13.08 -3.02
C CYS A 58 20.41 -12.66 -4.49
N ASN A 59 21.59 -12.28 -4.97
CA ASN A 59 21.80 -11.87 -6.36
C ASN A 59 21.49 -13.01 -7.33
N ALA A 60 21.97 -14.23 -7.06
CA ALA A 60 21.65 -15.41 -7.87
C ALA A 60 20.14 -15.68 -7.94
N LEU A 61 19.41 -15.52 -6.81
CA LEU A 61 17.96 -15.67 -6.78
C LEU A 61 17.22 -14.55 -7.53
N LYS A 62 17.78 -13.34 -7.58
CA LYS A 62 17.23 -12.21 -8.34
C LYS A 62 17.49 -12.32 -9.85
N GLU A 63 18.56 -12.98 -10.25
CA GLU A 63 18.88 -13.24 -11.67
C GLU A 63 17.96 -14.30 -12.29
N ASP A 64 17.37 -15.18 -11.48
CA ASP A 64 16.43 -16.18 -11.97
C ASP A 64 15.13 -15.58 -12.55
N ILE A 65 14.61 -16.21 -13.59
CA ILE A 65 13.40 -15.77 -14.29
C ILE A 65 12.17 -15.72 -13.37
N SER A 66 12.11 -16.58 -12.35
CA SER A 66 11.00 -16.64 -11.39
C SER A 66 10.88 -15.33 -10.61
N PHE A 67 12.02 -14.74 -10.20
CA PHE A 67 12.00 -13.43 -9.53
C PHE A 67 11.55 -12.31 -10.48
N THR A 68 11.99 -12.35 -11.74
CA THR A 68 11.52 -11.40 -12.76
C THR A 68 10.00 -11.49 -12.95
N ILE A 69 9.43 -12.70 -12.99
CA ILE A 69 7.98 -12.91 -13.08
C ILE A 69 7.27 -12.39 -11.83
N PHE A 70 7.78 -12.68 -10.64
CA PHE A 70 7.25 -12.18 -9.38
C PHE A 70 7.23 -10.65 -9.31
N LYS A 71 8.37 -10.02 -9.61
CA LYS A 71 8.51 -8.56 -9.67
C LYS A 71 7.48 -7.93 -10.62
N ASN A 72 7.38 -8.46 -11.84
CA ASN A 72 6.43 -7.98 -12.83
C ASN A 72 4.96 -8.23 -12.43
N THR A 73 4.68 -9.30 -11.69
CA THR A 73 3.35 -9.57 -11.14
C THR A 73 2.95 -8.52 -10.13
N ASN A 74 3.83 -8.18 -9.18
CA ASN A 74 3.57 -7.11 -8.21
C ASN A 74 3.36 -5.76 -8.90
N LYS A 75 4.11 -5.47 -9.98
CA LYS A 75 3.91 -4.27 -10.82
C LYS A 75 2.52 -4.24 -11.48
N ARG A 76 2.05 -5.37 -12.03
CA ARG A 76 0.69 -5.46 -12.59
C ARG A 76 -0.41 -5.30 -11.54
N ILE A 77 -0.19 -5.82 -10.33
CA ILE A 77 -1.12 -5.63 -9.20
C ILE A 77 -1.17 -4.15 -8.80
N LEU A 78 -0.04 -3.44 -8.76
CA LEU A 78 -0.01 -1.99 -8.50
C LEU A 78 -0.82 -1.20 -9.54
N GLN A 79 -0.81 -1.62 -10.81
CA GLN A 79 -1.58 -0.96 -11.87
C GLN A 79 -3.09 -1.11 -11.70
N THR A 80 -3.55 -2.18 -11.05
CA THR A 80 -4.97 -2.48 -10.85
C THR A 80 -5.44 -2.25 -9.41
N LEU A 81 -4.52 -1.88 -8.52
CA LEU A 81 -4.81 -1.58 -7.12
C LEU A 81 -5.78 -0.41 -7.02
N LYS A 82 -6.83 -0.55 -6.20
CA LYS A 82 -7.83 0.50 -5.98
C LYS A 82 -7.93 0.82 -4.49
N TYR A 83 -7.91 2.11 -4.19
CA TYR A 83 -8.22 2.63 -2.87
C TYR A 83 -9.74 2.73 -2.69
N ILE A 84 -10.23 2.23 -1.56
CA ILE A 84 -11.61 2.39 -1.12
C ILE A 84 -11.59 3.27 0.13
N PRO A 85 -12.23 4.45 0.12
CA PRO A 85 -12.34 5.30 1.30
C PRO A 85 -13.06 4.62 2.47
N GLU A 86 -12.74 5.00 3.70
CA GLU A 86 -13.30 4.39 4.91
C GLU A 86 -14.81 4.60 5.02
N ARG A 87 -15.32 5.77 4.60
CA ARG A 87 -16.76 6.02 4.46
C ARG A 87 -17.50 5.07 3.51
N LYS A 88 -16.77 4.34 2.65
CA LYS A 88 -17.29 3.29 1.76
C LYS A 88 -16.96 1.87 2.24
N GLY A 89 -16.55 1.72 3.50
CA GLY A 89 -16.16 0.45 4.11
C GLY A 89 -14.74 -0.01 3.80
N GLY A 90 -13.88 0.89 3.32
CA GLY A 90 -12.46 0.61 3.10
C GLY A 90 -11.64 0.63 4.39
N ASN A 91 -10.34 0.32 4.25
CA ASN A 91 -9.38 0.39 5.35
C ASN A 91 -8.05 0.97 4.85
N THR A 92 -7.73 2.18 5.31
CA THR A 92 -6.58 2.95 4.83
C THR A 92 -5.26 2.27 5.19
N SER A 93 -5.14 1.77 6.43
CA SER A 93 -3.95 1.07 6.91
C SER A 93 -3.61 -0.17 6.07
N ASN A 94 -4.62 -1.01 5.79
CA ASN A 94 -4.45 -2.21 4.97
C ASN A 94 -4.06 -1.86 3.54
N PHE A 95 -4.69 -0.84 2.97
CA PHE A 95 -4.36 -0.35 1.63
C PHE A 95 -2.90 0.12 1.56
N ILE A 96 -2.45 0.95 2.51
CA ILE A 96 -1.06 1.46 2.54
C ILE A 96 -0.06 0.34 2.78
N SER A 97 -0.34 -0.59 3.68
CA SER A 97 0.51 -1.76 3.93
C SER A 97 0.69 -2.58 2.65
N ASN A 98 -0.41 -2.87 1.94
CA ASN A 98 -0.39 -3.60 0.68
C ASN A 98 0.37 -2.82 -0.41
N PHE A 99 0.08 -1.52 -0.58
CA PHE A 99 0.77 -0.65 -1.55
C PHE A 99 2.29 -0.66 -1.34
N ARG A 100 2.75 -0.46 -0.10
CA ARG A 100 4.19 -0.47 0.23
C ARG A 100 4.83 -1.82 -0.07
N LYS A 101 4.13 -2.91 0.29
CA LYS A 101 4.60 -4.28 0.04
C LYS A 101 4.77 -4.56 -1.44
N LEU A 102 3.79 -4.16 -2.25
CA LEU A 102 3.84 -4.30 -3.69
C LEU A 102 4.96 -3.46 -4.32
N CYS A 103 5.17 -2.21 -3.88
CA CYS A 103 6.29 -1.39 -4.34
C CYS A 103 7.65 -2.02 -4.01
N TYR A 104 7.81 -2.53 -2.79
CA TYR A 104 9.03 -3.23 -2.36
C TYR A 104 9.29 -4.48 -3.22
N ASN A 105 8.28 -5.35 -3.35
CA ASN A 105 8.39 -6.58 -4.15
C ASN A 105 8.65 -6.31 -5.64
N ALA A 106 8.17 -5.16 -6.14
CA ALA A 106 8.38 -4.72 -7.51
C ALA A 106 9.72 -4.00 -7.73
N GLU A 107 10.54 -3.82 -6.67
CA GLU A 107 11.76 -2.99 -6.65
C GLU A 107 11.53 -1.54 -7.13
N ILE A 108 10.34 -0.97 -6.88
CA ILE A 108 10.00 0.41 -7.26
C ILE A 108 10.48 1.37 -6.17
N ASN A 109 11.70 1.85 -6.32
CA ASN A 109 12.32 2.81 -5.39
C ASN A 109 12.13 4.27 -5.80
N ASN A 110 11.77 4.54 -7.06
CA ASN A 110 11.57 5.89 -7.57
C ASN A 110 10.27 6.49 -7.00
N ILE A 111 10.38 7.62 -6.31
CA ILE A 111 9.25 8.29 -5.66
C ILE A 111 8.20 8.77 -6.65
N GLU A 112 8.60 9.24 -7.83
CA GLU A 112 7.65 9.69 -8.85
C GLU A 112 6.86 8.52 -9.45
N GLU A 113 7.52 7.38 -9.64
CA GLU A 113 6.82 6.15 -10.04
C GLU A 113 5.82 5.70 -8.96
N GLN A 114 6.18 5.75 -7.67
CA GLN A 114 5.26 5.44 -6.57
C GLN A 114 4.07 6.42 -6.52
N LYS A 115 4.30 7.73 -6.69
CA LYS A 115 3.22 8.73 -6.79
C LYS A 115 2.25 8.38 -7.90
N ASN A 116 2.74 7.99 -9.08
CA ASN A 116 1.89 7.62 -10.21
C ASN A 116 1.02 6.40 -9.91
N TYR A 117 1.55 5.36 -9.27
CA TYR A 117 0.74 4.21 -8.87
C TYR A 117 -0.29 4.59 -7.81
N LEU A 118 0.11 5.34 -6.79
CA LEU A 118 -0.80 5.78 -5.74
C LEU A 118 -1.93 6.64 -6.31
N TYR A 119 -1.62 7.60 -7.18
CA TYR A 119 -2.60 8.42 -7.88
C TYR A 119 -3.61 7.59 -8.67
N LYS A 120 -3.12 6.64 -9.48
CA LYS A 120 -3.99 5.77 -10.31
C LYS A 120 -4.91 4.86 -9.48
N SER A 121 -4.54 4.60 -8.23
CA SER A 121 -5.38 3.81 -7.33
C SER A 121 -6.54 4.60 -6.73
N LEU A 122 -6.50 5.94 -6.77
CA LEU A 122 -7.52 6.79 -6.16
C LEU A 122 -8.84 6.75 -6.94
N PRO A 123 -9.98 6.94 -6.25
CA PRO A 123 -11.26 7.13 -6.92
C PRO A 123 -11.21 8.31 -7.90
N MET A 124 -11.77 8.11 -9.09
CA MET A 124 -11.84 9.13 -10.13
C MET A 124 -12.87 10.21 -9.74
N ASN A 125 -12.43 11.19 -8.95
CA ASN A 125 -13.21 12.37 -8.61
C ASN A 125 -12.32 13.62 -8.56
N ASN A 126 -12.93 14.80 -8.66
CA ASN A 126 -12.19 16.06 -8.72
C ASN A 126 -11.40 16.34 -7.43
N PHE A 127 -11.95 15.95 -6.28
CA PHE A 127 -11.34 16.18 -4.98
C PHE A 127 -9.97 15.49 -4.86
N PHE A 128 -9.92 14.17 -5.08
CA PHE A 128 -8.68 13.40 -4.99
C PHE A 128 -7.67 13.92 -6.01
N SER A 129 -8.09 14.20 -7.23
CA SER A 129 -7.20 14.73 -8.26
C SER A 129 -6.57 16.06 -7.88
N SER A 130 -7.36 17.02 -7.39
CA SER A 130 -6.87 18.35 -7.01
C SER A 130 -5.98 18.30 -5.77
N GLU A 131 -6.41 17.59 -4.73
CA GLU A 131 -5.67 17.54 -3.47
C GLU A 131 -4.39 16.71 -3.61
N PHE A 132 -4.42 15.63 -4.40
CA PHE A 132 -3.21 14.85 -4.68
C PHE A 132 -2.16 15.70 -5.39
N TYR A 133 -2.50 16.37 -6.49
CA TYR A 133 -1.54 17.21 -7.21
C TYR A 133 -0.96 18.31 -6.33
N LYS A 134 -1.81 18.96 -5.53
CA LYS A 134 -1.41 20.03 -4.60
C LYS A 134 -0.46 19.53 -3.51
N LYS A 135 -0.80 18.42 -2.84
CA LYS A 135 -0.03 17.92 -1.70
C LYS A 135 1.22 17.15 -2.10
N MET A 136 1.28 16.57 -3.30
CA MET A 136 2.40 15.73 -3.76
C MET A 136 3.54 16.50 -4.46
N LYS A 137 3.38 17.81 -4.68
CA LYS A 137 4.33 18.66 -5.42
C LYS A 137 5.78 18.60 -4.90
N ASN A 138 5.96 18.61 -3.58
CA ASN A 138 7.28 18.67 -2.92
C ASN A 138 7.64 17.39 -2.15
N VAL A 139 6.93 16.28 -2.41
CA VAL A 139 7.16 15.01 -1.72
C VAL A 139 8.38 14.31 -2.31
N ASN A 140 9.38 14.04 -1.47
CA ASN A 140 10.66 13.47 -1.87
C ASN A 140 10.98 12.13 -1.20
N SER A 141 10.11 11.63 -0.32
CA SER A 141 10.28 10.33 0.35
C SER A 141 8.97 9.55 0.44
N VAL A 142 9.08 8.24 0.64
CA VAL A 142 7.93 7.34 0.82
C VAL A 142 7.12 7.70 2.07
N ASN A 143 7.80 8.07 3.16
CA ASN A 143 7.13 8.44 4.40
C ASN A 143 6.34 9.76 4.24
N GLU A 144 6.90 10.73 3.53
CA GLU A 144 6.17 11.96 3.18
C GLU A 144 4.99 11.68 2.26
N LEU A 145 5.15 10.80 1.26
CA LEU A 145 4.08 10.38 0.36
C LEU A 145 2.90 9.81 1.14
N ILE A 146 3.15 8.88 2.06
CA ILE A 146 2.11 8.27 2.89
C ILE A 146 1.48 9.31 3.83
N LYS A 147 2.28 10.18 4.44
CA LYS A 147 1.75 11.23 5.31
C LYS A 147 0.85 12.20 4.54
N LYS A 148 1.24 12.59 3.33
CA LYS A 148 0.42 13.46 2.48
C LYS A 148 -0.82 12.77 1.96
N PHE A 149 -0.76 11.47 1.71
CA PHE A 149 -1.93 10.68 1.40
C PHE A 149 -2.91 10.66 2.58
N GLU A 150 -2.43 10.41 3.80
CA GLU A 150 -3.26 10.48 5.02
C GLU A 150 -3.91 11.86 5.19
N ASP A 151 -3.14 12.95 4.99
CA ASP A 151 -3.69 14.31 5.00
C ASP A 151 -4.82 14.50 3.97
N ILE A 152 -4.85 13.75 2.85
CA ILE A 152 -5.94 13.81 1.86
C ILE A 152 -7.16 13.02 2.36
N ILE A 153 -6.94 11.88 3.02
CA ILE A 153 -8.03 11.04 3.54
C ILE A 153 -8.78 11.78 4.64
N VAL A 154 -8.07 12.39 5.58
CA VAL A 154 -8.67 13.23 6.63
C VAL A 154 -9.49 14.37 6.04
N ASP A 155 -9.00 15.03 4.99
CA ASP A 155 -9.76 16.07 4.31
C ASP A 155 -11.01 15.50 3.60
N GLU A 156 -10.91 14.29 3.04
CA GLU A 156 -12.01 13.61 2.34
C GLU A 156 -13.18 13.25 3.27
N GLU A 157 -12.86 12.81 4.49
CA GLU A 157 -13.85 12.46 5.51
C GLU A 157 -14.67 13.67 5.97
N ASN A 158 -14.07 14.86 5.95
CA ASN A 158 -14.72 16.10 6.31
C ASN A 158 -15.60 16.68 5.17
N LEU A 159 -15.63 16.05 4.00
CA LEU A 159 -16.47 16.50 2.89
C LEU A 159 -17.95 16.16 3.12
N ILE A 160 -18.80 17.17 2.98
CA ILE A 160 -20.24 16.98 2.85
C ILE A 160 -20.54 16.43 1.46
N THR A 161 -21.13 15.24 1.40
CA THR A 161 -21.59 14.56 0.18
C THR A 161 -23.11 14.42 0.16
N ASN A 162 -23.66 13.94 -0.96
CA ASN A 162 -25.11 13.78 -1.13
C ASN A 162 -25.77 12.90 -0.05
N ASP A 163 -25.05 11.92 0.50
CA ASP A 163 -25.55 11.02 1.55
C ASP A 163 -25.23 11.52 2.97
N SER A 164 -24.64 12.71 3.09
CA SER A 164 -24.27 13.27 4.39
C SER A 164 -25.50 13.78 5.14
N VAL A 165 -25.63 13.38 6.40
CA VAL A 165 -26.63 13.94 7.31
C VAL A 165 -26.04 15.19 7.96
N VAL A 166 -26.54 16.36 7.56
CA VAL A 166 -26.06 17.65 8.07
C VAL A 166 -27.07 18.23 9.05
N ALA A 167 -26.61 18.57 10.25
CA ALA A 167 -27.39 19.34 11.21
C ALA A 167 -26.83 20.76 11.30
N LEU A 168 -27.65 21.77 11.01
CA LEU A 168 -27.26 23.17 11.12
C LEU A 168 -27.60 23.69 12.53
N LYS A 169 -26.67 24.40 13.17
CA LYS A 169 -26.83 24.97 14.52
C LYS A 169 -26.67 26.48 14.48
N HIS A 170 -27.63 27.22 15.01
CA HIS A 170 -27.53 28.65 15.15
C HIS A 170 -26.54 29.00 16.27
N VAL A 171 -25.44 29.67 15.92
CA VAL A 171 -24.28 29.89 16.81
C VAL A 171 -24.68 30.67 18.06
N ALA A 172 -25.43 31.77 17.92
CA ALA A 172 -25.74 32.66 19.05
C ALA A 172 -26.73 32.07 20.06
N THR A 173 -27.66 31.22 19.62
CA THR A 173 -28.69 30.64 20.51
C THR A 173 -28.40 29.20 20.90
N GLY A 174 -27.45 28.55 20.24
CA GLY A 174 -27.15 27.13 20.42
C GLY A 174 -28.25 26.17 19.95
N LYS A 175 -29.32 26.67 19.34
CA LYS A 175 -30.43 25.84 18.85
C LYS A 175 -30.10 25.24 17.49
N TYR A 176 -30.43 23.97 17.30
CA TYR A 176 -30.40 23.35 15.98
C TYR A 176 -31.55 23.88 15.13
N LEU A 177 -31.27 24.12 13.85
CA LEU A 177 -32.30 24.33 12.85
C LEU A 177 -33.01 23.00 12.64
N SER A 178 -34.18 22.85 13.25
CA SER A 178 -35.11 21.77 12.96
C SER A 178 -36.08 22.25 11.88
N SER A 179 -36.38 21.41 10.90
CA SER A 179 -37.56 21.65 10.07
C SER A 179 -38.80 21.61 10.96
N ILE A 180 -39.60 22.66 10.93
CA ILE A 180 -40.89 22.68 11.62
C ILE A 180 -41.85 21.88 10.74
N LYS A 181 -42.46 20.82 11.29
CA LYS A 181 -43.54 20.09 10.62
C LYS A 181 -44.63 21.09 10.23
N ASN A 182 -44.91 21.22 8.93
CA ASN A 182 -45.92 22.12 8.31
C ASN A 182 -45.52 23.59 8.08
N LEU A 183 -44.22 23.94 8.09
CA LEU A 183 -43.78 25.27 7.64
C LEU A 183 -43.17 25.18 6.22
N CYS A 184 -43.93 25.58 5.21
CA CYS A 184 -43.44 25.75 3.84
C CYS A 184 -42.98 27.21 3.66
N TYR A 185 -41.69 27.44 3.46
CA TYR A 185 -41.19 28.78 3.15
C TYR A 185 -41.64 29.16 1.73
N GLU A 186 -42.38 30.26 1.61
CA GLU A 186 -43.00 30.71 0.35
C GLU A 186 -41.99 31.11 -0.74
N THR A 187 -40.74 31.36 -0.33
CA THR A 187 -39.66 31.82 -1.21
C THR A 187 -38.45 30.91 -1.11
N GLU A 188 -38.50 29.69 -1.66
CA GLU A 188 -37.34 29.04 -2.32
C GLU A 188 -37.70 27.73 -3.05
N SER A 189 -36.73 27.24 -3.85
CA SER A 189 -36.89 26.33 -4.99
C SER A 189 -37.60 24.98 -4.71
N LYS A 190 -38.33 24.51 -5.72
CA LYS A 190 -39.28 23.36 -5.75
C LYS A 190 -38.72 21.97 -5.40
N SER A 191 -37.53 21.85 -4.81
CA SER A 191 -36.83 20.57 -4.66
C SER A 191 -36.13 20.40 -3.31
N GLN A 192 -36.82 20.73 -2.22
CA GLN A 192 -36.47 20.25 -0.88
C GLN A 192 -37.46 19.14 -0.50
N LEU A 193 -37.01 17.89 -0.59
CA LEU A 193 -37.63 16.69 -0.02
C LEU A 193 -36.62 16.08 0.95
#